data_AF-A0A9D7KGL1-F1
#
_entry.id   AF-A0A9D7KGL1-F1
#
_cell.length_a   1.000
_cell.length_b   1.000
_cell.length_c   1.000
_cell.angle_alpha   90.00
_cell.angle_beta   90.00
_cell.angle_gamma   90.00
#
_symmetry.space_group_name_H-M   'P 1'
#
loop_
_entity.id
_entity.type
_entity.pdbx_description
1 polymer ?
#
loop_
_entity_poly.entity_id
_entity_poly.type
_entity_poly.pdbx_seq_one_letter_code
_entity_poly.pdbx_strand_id
1 'polypeptide(L)'
;MANGKINLINTGISIVDESWGGFYRGGTYVLIGPRKSGRTTIGLQYAMAGIQQKEVCLYFTSMRPKDLMILAASVDFDLQTHMDNGELIVVKVTPPLDVYESGNPDNYLVEYLNDIVNVVEQYQPARLVFDELTYFVGFENIGLLQQAFLRTIESIEDKNVTSLYVLGEPATPFAQNIVDNIVQYTTAIIYLQKVEGGRVQGGKATITPNIGHTEGQFTTDFTFEPYKGVVFAIDKKPQTEILDPGQSNSFPMGMPSSTSYPAVQPPMASQNNFQQVAGSPPPRYKPLSEIEVVNAPMAHTNQYSKEEFNLILNNQVALYKSTGQAFTLIVFKLDPQAEAAGIISTNQLNNAIRLSLTLKEKVCIDGFTTIVLLGKSDERALSVLTSKIRSNLQSNDPTYLPRVLSVVYAFTYVSNATTENADGILREVL
;
A
#
# COMPACT_ATOMS: atom_id res chain seq x y z
N MET A 1 -20.87 -35.18 -0.16
CA MET A 1 -21.13 -33.75 0.06
C MET A 1 -20.85 -33.45 1.52
N ALA A 2 -19.81 -32.69 1.83
CA ALA A 2 -19.49 -32.33 3.20
C ALA A 2 -20.57 -31.41 3.76
N ASN A 3 -21.00 -31.67 4.99
CA ASN A 3 -22.09 -31.00 5.68
C ASN A 3 -21.82 -29.48 5.71
N GLY A 4 -22.66 -28.68 5.03
CA GLY A 4 -22.50 -27.23 4.83
C GLY A 4 -22.72 -26.41 6.09
N LYS A 5 -21.84 -26.57 7.09
CA LYS A 5 -21.76 -25.64 8.23
C LYS A 5 -20.93 -24.43 7.80
N ILE A 6 -21.47 -23.25 8.05
CA ILE A 6 -20.72 -22.00 7.93
C ILE A 6 -19.50 -22.09 8.86
N ASN A 7 -18.31 -21.88 8.32
CA ASN A 7 -17.06 -22.02 9.06
C ASN A 7 -16.68 -20.69 9.72
N LEU A 8 -16.42 -20.71 11.03
CA LEU A 8 -15.97 -19.55 11.80
C LEU A 8 -14.47 -19.66 12.06
N ILE A 9 -13.76 -18.55 11.99
CA ILE A 9 -12.32 -18.45 12.21
C ILE A 9 -12.03 -17.63 13.46
N ASN A 10 -11.03 -18.06 14.24
CA ASN A 10 -10.54 -17.27 15.35
C ASN A 10 -9.72 -16.09 14.80
N THR A 11 -10.04 -14.89 15.27
CA THR A 11 -9.53 -13.63 14.73
C THR A 11 -8.37 -13.06 15.54
N GLY A 12 -8.19 -13.46 16.80
CA GLY A 12 -7.28 -12.78 17.71
C GLY A 12 -7.80 -11.42 18.18
N ILE A 13 -9.08 -11.12 17.93
CA ILE A 13 -9.78 -9.92 18.37
C ILE A 13 -10.85 -10.39 19.35
N SER A 14 -10.62 -10.23 20.66
CA SER A 14 -11.48 -10.86 21.69
C SER A 14 -12.95 -10.48 21.59
N ILE A 15 -13.30 -9.22 21.26
CA ILE A 15 -14.71 -8.84 21.07
C ILE A 15 -15.38 -9.67 19.95
N VAL A 16 -14.63 -10.04 18.92
CA VAL A 16 -15.13 -10.87 17.83
C VAL A 16 -15.18 -12.33 18.25
N ASP A 17 -14.10 -12.84 18.84
CA ASP A 17 -13.99 -14.27 19.14
C ASP A 17 -14.94 -14.69 20.27
N GLU A 18 -15.15 -13.83 21.26
CA GLU A 18 -15.93 -14.14 22.46
C GLU A 18 -17.39 -13.72 22.35
N SER A 19 -17.66 -12.49 21.86
CA SER A 19 -19.04 -11.98 21.78
C SER A 19 -19.73 -12.40 20.49
N TRP A 20 -18.99 -12.41 19.38
CA TRP A 20 -19.53 -12.73 18.06
C TRP A 20 -19.31 -14.19 17.66
N GLY A 21 -18.30 -14.87 18.24
CA GLY A 21 -17.97 -16.27 17.96
C GLY A 21 -16.94 -16.48 16.83
N GLY A 22 -16.26 -15.42 16.40
CA GLY A 22 -15.27 -15.44 15.31
C GLY A 22 -15.82 -14.93 13.98
N PHE A 23 -14.94 -14.72 12.99
CA PHE A 23 -15.38 -14.30 11.65
C PHE A 23 -15.84 -15.49 10.82
N TYR A 24 -16.89 -15.30 10.02
CA TYR A 24 -17.22 -16.20 8.93
C TYR A 24 -16.07 -16.25 7.92
N ARG A 25 -15.63 -17.46 7.58
CA ARG A 25 -14.62 -17.67 6.55
C ARG A 25 -15.14 -17.18 5.21
N GLY A 26 -14.31 -16.45 4.48
CA GLY A 26 -14.69 -15.81 3.22
C GLY A 26 -15.55 -14.57 3.42
N GLY A 27 -15.70 -14.06 4.65
CA GLY A 27 -16.42 -12.82 4.92
C GLY A 27 -15.53 -11.58 4.84
N THR A 28 -16.16 -10.46 4.52
CA THR A 28 -15.52 -9.14 4.51
C THR A 28 -15.88 -8.31 5.74
N TYR A 29 -14.90 -7.76 6.46
CA TYR A 29 -15.10 -6.99 7.69
C TYR A 29 -14.41 -5.64 7.62
N VAL A 30 -14.95 -4.65 8.32
CA VAL A 30 -14.36 -3.30 8.37
C VAL A 30 -14.09 -2.90 9.81
N LEU A 31 -12.91 -2.34 10.07
CA LEU A 31 -12.49 -1.75 11.33
C LEU A 31 -12.34 -0.23 11.17
N ILE A 32 -13.15 0.54 11.89
CA ILE A 32 -13.19 2.01 11.82
C ILE A 32 -12.84 2.60 13.18
N GLY A 33 -12.16 3.74 13.20
CA GLY A 33 -11.90 4.46 14.44
C GLY A 33 -10.95 5.66 14.29
N PRO A 34 -10.83 6.49 15.35
CA PRO A 34 -10.03 7.70 15.32
C PRO A 34 -8.54 7.39 15.22
N ARG A 35 -7.73 8.42 14.94
CA ARG A 35 -6.26 8.28 14.99
C ARG A 35 -5.81 7.81 16.38
N LYS A 36 -4.84 6.88 16.40
CA LYS A 36 -4.28 6.27 17.62
C LYS A 36 -5.32 5.50 18.47
N SER A 37 -6.33 4.88 17.84
CA SER A 37 -7.29 3.97 18.49
C SER A 37 -6.85 2.50 18.46
N GLY A 38 -5.71 2.16 17.86
CA GLY A 38 -5.19 0.79 17.83
C GLY A 38 -5.55 -0.01 16.58
N ARG A 39 -6.11 0.62 15.55
CA ARG A 39 -6.59 -0.06 14.33
C ARG A 39 -5.52 -0.91 13.62
N THR A 40 -4.37 -0.30 13.32
CA THR A 40 -3.20 -0.98 12.73
C THR A 40 -2.68 -2.10 13.65
N THR A 41 -2.73 -1.90 14.97
CA THR A 41 -2.39 -2.93 15.95
C THR A 41 -3.35 -4.12 15.90
N ILE A 42 -4.65 -3.88 15.79
CA ILE A 42 -5.67 -4.93 15.62
C ILE A 42 -5.49 -5.65 14.28
N GLY A 43 -5.16 -4.93 13.20
CA GLY A 43 -4.82 -5.52 11.91
C GLY A 43 -3.65 -6.51 12.02
N LEU A 44 -2.58 -6.11 12.70
CA LEU A 44 -1.42 -6.98 12.99
C LEU A 44 -1.80 -8.18 13.86
N GLN A 45 -2.60 -8.00 14.91
CA GLN A 45 -3.11 -9.10 15.74
C GLN A 45 -3.94 -10.10 14.92
N TYR A 46 -4.77 -9.62 13.99
CA TYR A 46 -5.55 -10.48 13.12
C TYR A 46 -4.68 -11.31 12.16
N ALA A 47 -3.63 -10.69 11.60
CA ALA A 47 -2.64 -11.40 10.79
C ALA A 47 -1.87 -12.45 11.62
N MET A 48 -1.42 -12.07 12.82
CA MET A 48 -0.73 -12.95 13.76
C MET A 48 -1.59 -14.17 14.14
N ALA A 49 -2.88 -13.96 14.43
CA ALA A 49 -3.80 -15.06 14.74
C ALA A 49 -3.99 -16.04 13.58
N GLY A 50 -3.93 -15.57 12.33
CA GLY A 50 -3.95 -16.42 11.14
C GLY A 50 -2.70 -17.26 11.00
N ILE A 51 -1.55 -16.65 11.18
CA ILE A 51 -0.25 -17.35 11.13
C ILE A 51 -0.18 -18.43 12.22
N GLN A 52 -0.67 -18.14 13.43
CA GLN A 52 -0.78 -19.14 14.51
C GLN A 52 -1.70 -20.31 14.14
N GLN A 53 -2.68 -20.08 13.26
CA GLN A 53 -3.56 -21.11 12.68
C GLN A 53 -2.98 -21.75 11.40
N LYS A 54 -1.70 -21.51 11.10
CA LYS A 54 -0.98 -21.99 9.90
C LYS A 54 -1.59 -21.49 8.59
N GLU A 55 -2.13 -20.28 8.62
CA GLU A 55 -2.68 -19.61 7.45
C GLU A 55 -1.68 -18.62 6.86
N VAL A 56 -1.67 -18.50 5.54
CA VAL A 56 -0.94 -17.45 4.84
C VAL A 56 -1.77 -16.16 4.91
N CYS A 57 -1.13 -15.08 5.35
CA CYS A 57 -1.74 -13.76 5.50
C CYS A 57 -1.16 -12.79 4.48
N LEU A 58 -2.01 -12.05 3.77
CA LEU A 58 -1.62 -10.93 2.91
C LEU A 58 -1.98 -9.60 3.60
N TYR A 59 -1.00 -8.71 3.75
CA TYR A 59 -1.13 -7.47 4.51
C TYR A 59 -0.76 -6.27 3.64
N PHE A 60 -1.75 -5.52 3.19
CA PHE A 60 -1.55 -4.24 2.50
C PHE A 60 -1.45 -3.11 3.51
N THR A 61 -0.48 -2.20 3.34
CA THR A 61 -0.31 -1.07 4.25
C THR A 61 0.27 0.16 3.57
N SER A 62 -0.12 1.35 4.00
CA SER A 62 0.52 2.61 3.61
C SER A 62 1.79 2.92 4.43
N MET A 63 2.03 2.16 5.52
CA MET A 63 3.11 2.41 6.45
C MET A 63 4.49 2.07 5.86
N ARG A 64 5.53 2.79 6.31
CA ARG A 64 6.92 2.44 5.94
C ARG A 64 7.28 1.10 6.58
N PRO A 65 8.06 0.22 5.90
CA PRO A 65 8.36 -1.12 6.41
C PRO A 65 8.94 -1.11 7.83
N LYS A 66 9.91 -0.22 8.11
CA LYS A 66 10.51 -0.08 9.44
C LYS A 66 9.51 0.32 10.53
N ASP A 67 8.58 1.23 10.21
CA ASP A 67 7.57 1.66 11.19
C ASP A 67 6.59 0.52 11.50
N LEU A 68 6.21 -0.27 10.48
CA LEU A 68 5.36 -1.43 10.65
C LEU A 68 6.05 -2.50 11.51
N MET A 69 7.33 -2.78 11.26
CA MET A 69 8.13 -3.73 12.06
C MET A 69 8.25 -3.28 13.52
N ILE A 70 8.48 -1.98 13.78
CA ILE A 70 8.52 -1.44 15.13
C ILE A 70 7.18 -1.62 15.84
N LEU A 71 6.07 -1.36 15.13
CA LEU A 71 4.74 -1.53 15.69
C LEU A 71 4.43 -3.01 15.96
N ALA A 72 4.78 -3.92 15.05
CA ALA A 72 4.61 -5.36 15.23
C ALA A 72 5.42 -5.88 16.44
N ALA A 73 6.67 -5.45 16.57
CA ALA A 73 7.50 -5.80 17.73
C ALA A 73 6.91 -5.30 19.07
N SER A 74 6.18 -4.18 19.05
CA SER A 74 5.50 -3.66 20.25
C SER A 74 4.36 -4.54 20.77
N VAL A 75 3.90 -5.50 19.95
CA VAL A 75 2.87 -6.50 20.29
C VAL A 75 3.39 -7.93 20.20
N ASP A 76 4.70 -8.10 20.37
CA ASP A 76 5.38 -9.41 20.34
C ASP A 76 5.17 -10.20 19.04
N PHE A 77 5.05 -9.48 17.92
CA PHE A 77 4.89 -10.06 16.60
C PHE A 77 6.17 -9.87 15.77
N ASP A 78 6.92 -10.96 15.57
CA ASP A 78 8.12 -10.99 14.72
C ASP A 78 7.75 -11.05 13.24
N LEU A 79 7.42 -9.88 12.71
CA LEU A 79 6.97 -9.70 11.34
C LEU A 79 8.00 -10.19 10.29
N GLN A 80 9.30 -10.02 10.55
CA GLN A 80 10.36 -10.37 9.60
C GLN A 80 10.46 -11.89 9.43
N THR A 81 10.50 -12.64 10.54
CA THR A 81 10.58 -14.11 10.48
C THR A 81 9.40 -14.72 9.72
N HIS A 82 8.19 -14.22 9.95
CA HIS A 82 7.00 -14.71 9.24
C HIS A 82 6.97 -14.35 7.75
N MET A 83 7.57 -13.23 7.37
CA MET A 83 7.78 -12.91 5.96
C MET A 83 8.80 -13.83 5.29
N ASP A 84 9.93 -14.10 5.96
CA ASP A 84 10.98 -14.98 5.43
C ASP A 84 10.50 -16.44 5.25
N ASN A 85 9.55 -16.85 6.09
CA ASN A 85 8.87 -18.14 6.03
C ASN A 85 7.72 -18.18 5.00
N GLY A 86 7.32 -17.05 4.41
CA GLY A 86 6.20 -16.95 3.47
C GLY A 86 4.82 -17.11 4.13
N GLU A 87 4.74 -16.99 5.44
CA GLU A 87 3.49 -17.04 6.21
C GLU A 87 2.77 -15.68 6.20
N LEU A 88 3.54 -14.59 6.01
CA LEU A 88 3.05 -13.23 5.88
C LEU A 88 3.62 -12.57 4.63
N ILE A 89 2.76 -12.07 3.75
CA ILE A 89 3.15 -11.26 2.59
C ILE A 89 2.74 -9.83 2.88
N VAL A 90 3.72 -8.92 2.98
CA VAL A 90 3.44 -7.49 3.22
C VAL A 90 3.59 -6.72 1.92
N VAL A 91 2.55 -6.02 1.51
CA VAL A 91 2.54 -5.17 0.31
C VAL A 91 2.39 -3.72 0.74
N LYS A 92 3.48 -2.95 0.57
CA LYS A 92 3.40 -1.51 0.75
C LYS A 92 2.59 -0.91 -0.40
N VAL A 93 1.50 -0.26 -0.06
CA VAL A 93 0.72 0.54 -0.99
C VAL A 93 1.19 1.98 -0.89
N THR A 94 1.66 2.52 -2.00
CA THR A 94 1.95 3.95 -2.10
C THR A 94 0.75 4.63 -2.70
N PRO A 95 0.33 5.81 -2.19
CA PRO A 95 -0.70 6.60 -2.84
C PRO A 95 -0.32 6.81 -4.30
N PRO A 96 -1.28 6.64 -5.22
CA PRO A 96 -0.98 6.98 -6.57
C PRO A 96 -0.86 8.51 -6.63
N LEU A 97 0.37 9.02 -6.69
CA LEU A 97 0.63 10.47 -6.79
C LEU A 97 -0.11 11.05 -8.01
N ASP A 98 -0.38 10.20 -9.00
CA ASP A 98 -0.99 10.55 -10.27
C ASP A 98 -2.54 10.51 -10.25
N VAL A 99 -3.22 10.08 -9.16
CA VAL A 99 -4.71 10.05 -9.12
C VAL A 99 -5.29 11.43 -9.44
N TYR A 100 -4.72 12.48 -8.85
CA TYR A 100 -5.18 13.87 -9.05
C TYR A 100 -4.63 14.54 -10.31
N GLU A 101 -3.67 13.91 -11.00
CA GLU A 101 -3.04 14.43 -12.23
C GLU A 101 -3.51 13.72 -13.50
N SER A 102 -4.07 12.52 -13.36
CA SER A 102 -4.74 11.80 -14.43
C SER A 102 -6.11 12.44 -14.71
N GLY A 103 -6.49 12.62 -15.99
CA GLY A 103 -7.77 13.24 -16.35
C GLY A 103 -9.03 12.47 -15.91
N ASN A 104 -8.87 11.33 -15.23
CA ASN A 104 -9.94 10.54 -14.64
C ASN A 104 -9.40 9.68 -13.47
N PRO A 105 -9.49 10.13 -12.20
CA PRO A 105 -8.99 9.41 -11.02
C PRO A 105 -9.66 8.06 -10.82
N ASP A 106 -10.94 7.97 -11.16
CA ASP A 106 -11.80 6.81 -11.00
C ASP A 106 -11.27 5.57 -11.73
N ASN A 107 -10.87 5.70 -13.01
CA ASN A 107 -10.35 4.57 -13.79
C ASN A 107 -9.07 4.00 -13.17
N TYR A 108 -8.18 4.86 -12.71
CA TYR A 108 -6.95 4.44 -12.05
C TYR A 108 -7.27 3.65 -10.77
N LEU A 109 -8.20 4.14 -9.96
CA LEU A 109 -8.59 3.49 -8.72
C LEU A 109 -9.28 2.13 -8.96
N VAL A 110 -10.04 2.00 -10.06
CA VAL A 110 -10.56 0.71 -10.51
C VAL A 110 -9.43 -0.26 -10.89
N GLU A 111 -8.42 0.19 -11.64
CA GLU A 111 -7.25 -0.62 -11.98
C GLU A 111 -6.49 -1.05 -10.72
N TYR A 112 -6.32 -0.15 -9.75
CA TYR A 112 -5.70 -0.45 -8.47
C TYR A 112 -6.45 -1.56 -7.70
N LEU A 113 -7.79 -1.51 -7.68
CA LEU A 113 -8.60 -2.57 -7.07
C LEU A 113 -8.47 -3.91 -7.83
N ASN A 114 -8.35 -3.88 -9.16
CA ASN A 114 -8.08 -5.09 -9.94
C ASN A 114 -6.68 -5.66 -9.64
N ASP A 115 -5.68 -4.81 -9.44
CA ASP A 115 -4.33 -5.23 -9.06
C ASP A 115 -4.30 -5.91 -7.69
N ILE A 116 -5.10 -5.42 -6.75
CA ILE A 116 -5.32 -6.10 -5.47
C ILE A 116 -5.83 -7.53 -5.70
N VAL A 117 -6.85 -7.71 -6.55
CA VAL A 117 -7.39 -9.04 -6.86
C VAL A 117 -6.29 -9.92 -7.45
N ASN A 118 -5.52 -9.41 -8.42
CA ASN A 118 -4.40 -10.14 -9.04
C ASN A 118 -3.37 -10.64 -8.00
N VAL A 119 -3.03 -9.80 -7.01
CA VAL A 119 -2.12 -10.19 -5.92
C VAL A 119 -2.75 -11.28 -5.05
N VAL A 120 -4.05 -11.18 -4.73
CA VAL A 120 -4.77 -12.23 -3.99
C VAL A 120 -4.78 -13.54 -4.80
N GLU A 121 -4.96 -13.50 -6.12
CA GLU A 121 -4.92 -14.72 -6.96
C GLU A 121 -3.52 -15.34 -6.97
N GLN A 122 -2.48 -14.50 -7.00
CA GLN A 122 -1.10 -14.93 -7.05
C GLN A 122 -0.66 -15.63 -5.76
N TYR A 123 -1.03 -15.08 -4.58
CA TYR A 123 -0.56 -15.59 -3.29
C TYR A 123 -1.55 -16.54 -2.59
N GLN A 124 -2.81 -16.58 -3.03
CA GLN A 124 -3.87 -17.42 -2.48
C GLN A 124 -3.93 -17.42 -0.93
N PRO A 125 -3.95 -16.24 -0.28
CA PRO A 125 -3.91 -16.17 1.18
C PRO A 125 -5.23 -16.66 1.79
N ALA A 126 -5.22 -17.12 3.04
CA ALA A 126 -6.47 -17.40 3.76
C ALA A 126 -7.05 -16.14 4.43
N ARG A 127 -6.16 -15.18 4.78
CA ARG A 127 -6.52 -13.91 5.39
C ARG A 127 -5.93 -12.73 4.66
N LEU A 128 -6.68 -11.64 4.65
CA LEU A 128 -6.32 -10.41 3.99
C LEU A 128 -6.53 -9.23 4.95
N VAL A 129 -5.56 -8.33 5.03
CA VAL A 129 -5.68 -7.06 5.75
C VAL A 129 -5.39 -5.91 4.81
N PHE A 130 -6.28 -4.92 4.78
CA PHE A 130 -6.03 -3.62 4.16
C PHE A 130 -5.87 -2.56 5.25
N ASP A 131 -4.65 -2.32 5.68
CA ASP A 131 -4.31 -1.38 6.73
C ASP A 131 -4.18 0.05 6.19
N GLU A 132 -5.32 0.74 6.29
CA GLU A 132 -5.62 2.08 5.78
C GLU A 132 -5.89 2.13 4.27
N LEU A 133 -7.11 1.77 3.88
CA LEU A 133 -7.57 1.88 2.48
C LEU A 133 -8.25 3.25 2.20
N THR A 134 -7.50 4.35 2.40
CA THR A 134 -8.03 5.71 2.22
C THR A 134 -8.23 6.13 0.77
N TYR A 135 -7.75 5.34 -0.20
CA TYR A 135 -7.84 5.65 -1.63
C TYR A 135 -9.27 5.69 -2.16
N PHE A 136 -10.24 5.07 -1.46
CA PHE A 136 -11.64 5.21 -1.82
C PHE A 136 -12.11 6.67 -1.85
N VAL A 137 -11.51 7.54 -1.02
CA VAL A 137 -11.81 8.99 -0.99
C VAL A 137 -11.42 9.69 -2.28
N GLY A 138 -10.55 9.09 -3.10
CA GLY A 138 -10.17 9.61 -4.41
C GLY A 138 -11.21 9.37 -5.51
N PHE A 139 -12.24 8.54 -5.29
CA PHE A 139 -13.28 8.35 -6.28
C PHE A 139 -14.18 9.58 -6.39
N GLU A 140 -14.40 10.06 -7.61
CA GLU A 140 -15.36 11.11 -7.93
C GLU A 140 -16.76 10.52 -8.17
N ASN A 141 -16.84 9.34 -8.81
CA ASN A 141 -18.09 8.65 -9.07
C ASN A 141 -18.37 7.55 -8.02
N ILE A 142 -19.28 7.86 -7.09
CA ILE A 142 -19.72 6.93 -6.04
C ILE A 142 -20.33 5.64 -6.61
N GLY A 143 -21.06 5.71 -7.72
CA GLY A 143 -21.64 4.51 -8.34
C GLY A 143 -20.58 3.56 -8.89
N LEU A 144 -19.51 4.11 -9.48
CA LEU A 144 -18.38 3.31 -9.94
C LEU A 144 -17.59 2.73 -8.76
N LEU A 145 -17.36 3.53 -7.71
CA LEU A 145 -16.75 3.05 -6.46
C LEU A 145 -17.51 1.83 -5.91
N GLN A 146 -18.83 1.93 -5.77
CA GLN A 146 -19.65 0.82 -5.27
C GLN A 146 -19.50 -0.43 -6.14
N GLN A 147 -19.58 -0.29 -7.47
CA GLN A 147 -19.44 -1.42 -8.40
C GLN A 147 -18.05 -2.06 -8.33
N ALA A 148 -17.01 -1.23 -8.31
CA ALA A 148 -15.62 -1.69 -8.25
C ALA A 148 -15.32 -2.37 -6.91
N PHE A 149 -15.78 -1.79 -5.80
CA PHE A 149 -15.61 -2.35 -4.47
C PHE A 149 -16.36 -3.67 -4.31
N LEU A 150 -17.64 -3.73 -4.70
CA LEU A 150 -18.45 -4.95 -4.66
C LEU A 150 -17.79 -6.07 -5.47
N ARG A 151 -17.38 -5.79 -6.71
CA ARG A 151 -16.69 -6.77 -7.55
C ARG A 151 -15.39 -7.25 -6.91
N THR A 152 -14.65 -6.35 -6.26
CA THR A 152 -13.39 -6.68 -5.59
C THR A 152 -13.63 -7.63 -4.42
N ILE A 153 -14.59 -7.32 -3.55
CA ILE A 153 -14.89 -8.19 -2.40
C ILE A 153 -15.42 -9.54 -2.90
N GLU A 154 -16.36 -9.59 -3.84
CA GLU A 154 -16.89 -10.85 -4.40
C GLU A 154 -15.75 -11.72 -4.98
N SER A 155 -14.81 -11.10 -5.70
CA SER A 155 -13.66 -11.81 -6.27
C SER A 155 -12.70 -12.39 -5.21
N ILE A 156 -12.65 -11.80 -4.03
CA ILE A 156 -11.85 -12.25 -2.87
C ILE A 156 -12.63 -13.32 -2.09
N GLU A 157 -13.93 -13.12 -1.88
CA GLU A 157 -14.82 -14.05 -1.17
C GLU A 157 -15.00 -15.37 -1.94
N ASP A 158 -15.09 -15.33 -3.28
CA ASP A 158 -15.12 -16.51 -4.16
C ASP A 158 -13.88 -17.41 -3.99
N LYS A 159 -12.78 -16.84 -3.51
CA LYS A 159 -11.52 -17.55 -3.20
C LYS A 159 -11.45 -18.00 -1.75
N ASN A 160 -12.53 -17.85 -0.98
CA ASN A 160 -12.66 -18.23 0.42
C ASN A 160 -11.66 -17.49 1.35
N VAL A 161 -11.27 -16.27 0.96
CA VAL A 161 -10.32 -15.41 1.70
C VAL A 161 -11.10 -14.50 2.65
N THR A 162 -10.69 -14.44 3.92
CA THR A 162 -11.37 -13.61 4.92
C THR A 162 -10.65 -12.28 5.07
N SER A 163 -11.31 -11.17 4.76
CA SER A 163 -10.68 -9.85 4.66
C SER A 163 -11.09 -8.87 5.76
N LEU A 164 -10.11 -8.15 6.31
CA LEU A 164 -10.29 -7.06 7.26
C LEU A 164 -9.80 -5.74 6.65
N TYR A 165 -10.71 -4.79 6.44
CA TYR A 165 -10.43 -3.45 5.94
C TYR A 165 -10.31 -2.48 7.11
N VAL A 166 -9.19 -1.80 7.24
CA VAL A 166 -8.94 -0.83 8.30
C VAL A 166 -9.11 0.59 7.74
N LEU A 167 -9.99 1.38 8.34
CA LEU A 167 -10.36 2.72 7.87
C LEU A 167 -10.24 3.79 8.94
N GLY A 168 -9.89 5.00 8.48
CA GLY A 168 -10.03 6.27 9.20
C GLY A 168 -11.45 6.53 9.66
N GLU A 169 -11.61 7.19 10.81
CA GLU A 169 -12.79 8.02 10.99
C GLU A 169 -12.84 9.07 9.86
N PRO A 170 -13.94 9.14 9.10
CA PRO A 170 -14.07 10.12 8.03
C PRO A 170 -14.10 11.53 8.60
N ALA A 171 -13.24 12.40 8.07
CA ALA A 171 -13.12 13.79 8.53
C ALA A 171 -14.07 14.77 7.80
N THR A 172 -14.71 14.32 6.71
CA THR A 172 -15.58 15.16 5.88
C THR A 172 -16.90 14.43 5.56
N PRO A 173 -17.99 15.16 5.27
CA PRO A 173 -19.26 14.53 4.85
C PRO A 173 -19.10 13.67 3.59
N PHE A 174 -18.20 14.06 2.68
CA PHE A 174 -17.90 13.29 1.48
C PHE A 174 -17.21 11.96 1.81
N ALA A 175 -16.18 11.99 2.68
CA ALA A 175 -15.53 10.78 3.15
C ALA A 175 -16.50 9.87 3.92
N GLN A 176 -17.41 10.45 4.71
CA GLN A 176 -18.46 9.70 5.39
C GLN A 176 -19.37 8.99 4.39
N ASN A 177 -19.85 9.70 3.37
CA ASN A 177 -20.67 9.14 2.30
C ASN A 177 -19.95 7.96 1.61
N ILE A 178 -18.66 8.09 1.33
CA ILE A 178 -17.84 7.01 0.76
C ILE A 178 -17.80 5.80 1.68
N VAL A 179 -17.50 6.00 2.97
CA VAL A 179 -17.46 4.93 3.98
C VAL A 179 -18.82 4.23 4.07
N ASP A 180 -19.92 4.98 4.19
CA ASP A 180 -21.28 4.44 4.29
C ASP A 180 -21.62 3.56 3.07
N ASN A 181 -21.16 3.95 1.88
CA ASN A 181 -21.43 3.23 0.65
C ASN A 181 -20.59 1.96 0.47
N ILE A 182 -19.43 1.84 1.10
CA ILE A 182 -18.63 0.61 1.07
C ILE A 182 -19.01 -0.35 2.19
N VAL A 183 -19.28 0.17 3.40
CA VAL A 183 -19.51 -0.68 4.59
C VAL A 183 -20.79 -1.51 4.48
N GLN A 184 -21.81 -1.03 3.76
CA GLN A 184 -23.07 -1.75 3.56
C GLN A 184 -22.92 -3.11 2.87
N TYR A 185 -21.83 -3.31 2.10
CA TYR A 185 -21.57 -4.58 1.42
C TYR A 185 -20.74 -5.56 2.27
N THR A 186 -20.28 -5.13 3.44
CA THR A 186 -19.44 -5.96 4.31
C THR A 186 -20.30 -6.77 5.28
N THR A 187 -19.74 -7.84 5.83
CA THR A 187 -20.41 -8.76 6.77
C THR A 187 -20.69 -8.10 8.12
N ALA A 188 -19.70 -7.38 8.67
CA ALA A 188 -19.84 -6.63 9.91
C ALA A 188 -18.83 -5.48 10.01
N ILE A 189 -19.16 -4.52 10.87
CA ILE A 189 -18.35 -3.32 11.14
C ILE A 189 -17.91 -3.35 12.59
N ILE A 190 -16.63 -3.16 12.85
CA ILE A 190 -16.04 -2.95 14.17
C ILE A 190 -15.68 -1.47 14.29
N TYR A 191 -16.24 -0.78 15.27
CA TYR A 191 -16.01 0.64 15.50
C TYR A 191 -15.27 0.85 16.82
N LEU A 192 -14.16 1.58 16.81
CA LEU A 192 -13.39 1.95 17.99
C LEU A 192 -13.66 3.41 18.36
N GLN A 193 -14.04 3.65 19.61
CA GLN A 193 -14.22 4.97 20.22
C GLN A 193 -13.14 5.18 21.26
N LYS A 194 -12.50 6.35 21.28
CA LYS A 194 -11.60 6.73 22.39
C LYS A 194 -12.42 7.40 23.50
N VAL A 195 -12.16 7.02 24.74
CA VAL A 195 -12.74 7.70 25.90
C VAL A 195 -11.77 8.80 26.33
N GLU A 196 -12.15 10.06 26.19
CA GLU A 196 -11.34 11.20 26.63
C GLU A 196 -11.39 11.36 28.16
N GLY A 197 -10.25 11.72 28.77
CA GLY A 197 -10.17 12.11 30.18
C GLY A 197 -9.93 10.98 31.21
N GLY A 198 -9.80 9.72 30.77
CA GLY A 198 -9.47 8.59 31.64
C GLY A 198 -7.97 8.47 31.97
N ARG A 199 -7.63 7.91 33.15
CA ARG A 199 -6.25 7.53 33.52
C ARG A 199 -5.71 6.34 32.72
N VAL A 200 -6.59 5.59 32.05
CA VAL A 200 -6.26 4.40 31.26
C VAL A 200 -6.29 4.77 29.77
N GLN A 201 -5.21 4.48 29.03
CA GLN A 201 -5.21 4.59 27.57
C GLN A 201 -6.07 3.45 27.01
N GLY A 202 -7.22 3.80 26.43
CA GLY A 202 -8.20 2.82 25.98
C GLY A 202 -9.44 3.46 25.34
N GLY A 203 -10.47 2.66 25.17
CA GLY A 203 -11.67 3.05 24.45
C GLY A 203 -12.79 2.02 24.56
N LYS A 204 -13.83 2.21 23.75
CA LYS A 204 -14.90 1.23 23.53
C LYS A 204 -14.81 0.68 22.12
N ALA A 205 -14.99 -0.61 21.98
CA ALA A 205 -15.13 -1.27 20.68
C ALA A 205 -16.54 -1.80 20.54
N THR A 206 -17.16 -1.56 19.39
CA THR A 206 -18.51 -2.03 19.07
C THR A 206 -18.49 -2.80 17.77
N ILE A 207 -19.01 -4.03 17.75
CA ILE A 207 -19.23 -4.79 16.51
C ILE A 207 -20.72 -4.78 16.15
N THR A 208 -21.01 -4.42 14.89
CA THR A 208 -22.36 -4.28 14.33
C THR A 208 -22.51 -5.21 13.12
N PRO A 209 -23.51 -6.11 13.11
CA PRO A 209 -23.80 -6.94 11.94
C PRO A 209 -24.46 -6.20 10.79
N ASN A 210 -24.05 -6.54 9.58
CA ASN A 210 -24.88 -6.38 8.39
C ASN A 210 -25.50 -7.71 7.96
N ILE A 211 -24.84 -8.86 8.24
CA ILE A 211 -25.27 -10.20 7.82
C ILE A 211 -25.19 -11.18 8.99
N GLY A 212 -26.17 -12.09 9.08
CA GLY A 212 -26.05 -13.36 9.82
C GLY A 212 -26.30 -13.33 11.33
N HIS A 213 -26.25 -12.17 12.00
CA HIS A 213 -26.56 -12.06 13.43
C HIS A 213 -27.85 -11.27 13.68
N THR A 214 -28.78 -11.89 14.40
CA THR A 214 -30.11 -11.34 14.71
C THR A 214 -30.16 -10.52 16.00
N GLU A 215 -29.08 -10.49 16.80
CA GLU A 215 -29.04 -9.80 18.10
C GLU A 215 -27.93 -8.74 18.14
N GLY A 216 -28.34 -7.46 18.21
CA GLY A 216 -27.61 -6.36 18.83
C GLY A 216 -26.25 -5.93 18.27
N GLN A 217 -25.87 -4.70 18.61
CA GLN A 217 -24.47 -4.30 18.60
C GLN A 217 -23.81 -4.89 19.87
N PHE A 218 -22.60 -5.42 19.76
CA PHE A 218 -21.84 -5.88 20.92
C PHE A 218 -20.76 -4.86 21.25
N THR A 219 -20.76 -4.33 22.48
CA THR A 219 -19.78 -3.34 22.93
C THR A 219 -18.97 -3.84 24.10
N THR A 220 -17.66 -3.62 24.08
CA THR A 220 -16.77 -3.84 25.22
C THR A 220 -15.71 -2.74 25.33
N ASP A 221 -15.18 -2.55 26.53
CA ASP A 221 -14.03 -1.67 26.73
C ASP A 221 -12.74 -2.34 26.21
N PHE A 222 -11.78 -1.54 25.76
CA PHE A 222 -10.45 -2.00 25.39
C PHE A 222 -9.37 -1.10 25.95
N THR A 223 -8.18 -1.67 26.15
CA THR A 223 -6.99 -0.98 26.64
C THR A 223 -5.77 -1.38 25.84
N PHE A 224 -4.70 -0.59 25.93
CA PHE A 224 -3.41 -0.93 25.34
C PHE A 224 -2.49 -1.55 26.39
N GLU A 225 -1.98 -2.75 26.13
CA GLU A 225 -0.99 -3.41 26.96
C GLU A 225 0.31 -3.62 26.18
N PRO A 226 1.48 -3.23 26.73
CA PRO A 226 2.77 -3.52 26.11
C PRO A 226 2.92 -5.02 25.81
N TYR A 227 3.44 -5.35 24.62
CA TYR A 227 3.66 -6.72 24.14
C TYR A 227 2.39 -7.57 23.93
N LYS A 228 1.20 -7.03 24.20
CA LYS A 228 -0.08 -7.70 23.90
C LYS A 228 -0.93 -6.94 22.90
N GLY A 229 -0.71 -5.63 22.77
CA GLY A 229 -1.46 -4.76 21.87
C GLY A 229 -2.79 -4.32 22.45
N VAL A 230 -3.85 -4.41 21.65
CA VAL A 230 -5.22 -4.07 22.06
C VAL A 230 -5.84 -5.27 22.77
N VAL A 231 -6.12 -5.10 24.05
CA VAL A 231 -6.76 -6.08 24.92
C VAL A 231 -8.17 -5.60 25.24
N PHE A 232 -9.16 -6.46 25.05
CA PHE A 232 -10.56 -6.15 25.33
C PHE A 232 -10.94 -6.69 26.72
N ALA A 233 -11.80 -5.96 27.42
CA ALA A 233 -12.34 -6.40 28.69
C ALA A 233 -13.25 -7.62 28.47
N ILE A 234 -13.03 -8.66 29.28
CA ILE A 234 -13.84 -9.87 29.29
C ILE A 234 -14.95 -9.68 30.32
N ASP A 235 -15.97 -8.87 29.99
CA ASP A 235 -17.15 -8.80 30.86
C ASP A 235 -18.09 -9.97 30.55
N LYS A 236 -18.40 -10.77 31.58
CA LYS A 236 -19.36 -11.88 31.54
C LYS A 236 -20.79 -11.36 31.37
N LYS A 237 -21.15 -11.00 30.14
CA LYS A 237 -22.46 -11.06 29.45
C LYS A 237 -22.56 -9.88 28.48
N PRO A 238 -22.85 -10.10 27.19
CA PRO A 238 -23.15 -9.01 26.27
C PRO A 238 -24.40 -8.26 26.74
N GLN A 239 -24.32 -6.93 26.84
CA GLN A 239 -25.48 -6.08 27.01
C GLN A 239 -26.08 -5.82 25.63
N THR A 240 -27.18 -6.49 25.31
CA THR A 240 -27.96 -6.23 24.09
C THR A 240 -28.72 -4.92 24.30
N GLU A 241 -28.22 -3.79 23.81
CA GLU A 241 -29.01 -2.56 23.75
C GLU A 241 -29.98 -2.64 22.56
N ILE A 242 -31.29 -2.69 22.85
CA ILE A 242 -32.35 -2.58 21.84
C ILE A 242 -32.51 -1.08 21.53
N LEU A 243 -32.11 -0.65 20.34
CA LEU A 243 -32.28 0.73 19.90
C LEU A 243 -33.71 0.95 19.36
N ASP A 244 -34.31 2.05 19.81
CA ASP A 244 -35.61 2.56 19.39
C ASP A 244 -35.57 2.96 17.89
N PRO A 245 -36.58 2.66 17.05
CA PRO A 245 -36.49 2.81 15.57
C PRO A 245 -36.44 4.26 15.04
N GLY A 246 -36.22 5.26 15.89
CA GLY A 246 -36.44 6.67 15.60
C GLY A 246 -35.20 7.56 15.43
N GLN A 247 -33.97 7.04 15.50
CA GLN A 247 -32.76 7.86 15.34
C GLN A 247 -32.01 7.50 14.06
N SER A 248 -32.05 8.42 13.09
CA SER A 248 -31.16 8.41 11.94
C SER A 248 -29.70 8.54 12.42
N ASN A 249 -28.86 7.57 12.06
CA ASN A 249 -27.42 7.60 12.29
C ASN A 249 -26.79 8.76 11.51
N SER A 250 -26.66 9.92 12.15
CA SER A 250 -25.82 11.02 11.69
C SER A 250 -24.78 11.33 12.76
N PHE A 251 -23.51 11.20 12.40
CA PHE A 251 -22.37 11.52 13.26
C PHE A 251 -22.35 13.03 13.59
N PRO A 252 -22.23 13.44 14.87
CA PRO A 252 -22.22 14.86 15.22
C PRO A 252 -20.83 15.48 15.01
N MET A 253 -20.75 16.54 14.20
CA MET A 253 -19.57 17.40 14.04
C MET A 253 -19.81 18.75 14.72
N GLY A 254 -18.96 19.11 15.68
CA GLY A 254 -18.88 20.46 16.24
C GLY A 254 -17.99 21.36 15.37
N MET A 255 -18.53 22.49 14.90
CA MET A 255 -17.80 23.52 14.14
C MET A 255 -17.30 24.65 15.05
N PRO A 256 -16.11 25.22 14.80
CA PRO A 256 -15.79 26.59 15.19
C PRO A 256 -16.08 27.58 14.05
N SER A 257 -16.54 28.76 14.46
CA SER A 257 -17.05 29.88 13.68
C SER A 257 -16.03 30.62 12.81
N SER A 258 -16.52 31.14 11.68
CA SER A 258 -15.86 32.03 10.72
C SER A 258 -15.41 33.38 11.29
N THR A 259 -14.19 33.80 10.97
CA THR A 259 -13.75 35.21 11.04
C THR A 259 -13.36 35.71 9.65
N SER A 260 -14.06 36.77 9.22
CA SER A 260 -13.80 37.53 7.99
C SER A 260 -12.63 38.50 8.15
N TYR A 261 -11.78 38.62 7.11
CA TYR A 261 -10.79 39.70 7.00
C TYR A 261 -11.05 40.58 5.76
N PRO A 262 -10.67 41.89 5.80
CA PRO A 262 -11.06 42.88 4.81
C PRO A 262 -10.09 42.93 3.61
N ALA A 263 -10.59 43.41 2.47
CA ALA A 263 -9.80 43.63 1.26
C ALA A 263 -8.82 44.81 1.42
N VAL A 264 -7.54 44.59 1.10
CA VAL A 264 -6.50 45.62 1.03
C VAL A 264 -6.05 45.78 -0.42
N GLN A 265 -6.11 47.01 -0.94
CA GLN A 265 -5.64 47.37 -2.28
C GLN A 265 -4.10 47.39 -2.34
N PRO A 266 -3.47 46.94 -3.43
CA PRO A 266 -2.01 46.98 -3.56
C PRO A 266 -1.52 48.40 -3.96
N PRO A 267 -0.35 48.83 -3.44
CA PRO A 267 0.25 50.12 -3.77
C PRO A 267 1.02 50.09 -5.10
N MET A 268 1.20 51.29 -5.68
CA MET A 268 1.89 51.54 -6.95
C MET A 268 3.35 51.08 -6.95
N ALA A 269 3.80 50.54 -8.10
CA ALA A 269 5.17 50.11 -8.34
C ALA A 269 6.11 51.29 -8.68
N SER A 270 7.35 51.23 -8.17
CA SER A 270 8.51 51.94 -8.71
C SER A 270 9.63 50.96 -9.08
N GLN A 271 10.38 51.36 -10.11
CA GLN A 271 11.19 50.58 -11.05
C GLN A 271 12.43 49.89 -10.44
N ASN A 272 12.85 48.76 -11.05
CA ASN A 272 14.21 48.63 -11.58
C ASN A 272 14.36 47.52 -12.63
N ASN A 273 15.10 47.87 -13.69
CA ASN A 273 15.26 47.21 -14.99
C ASN A 273 16.24 46.02 -14.98
N PHE A 274 15.89 44.97 -15.74
CA PHE A 274 16.86 44.17 -16.51
C PHE A 274 16.38 44.06 -17.97
N GLN A 275 17.18 44.55 -18.92
CA GLN A 275 16.88 44.54 -20.35
C GLN A 275 16.94 43.12 -20.93
N GLN A 276 15.83 42.67 -21.54
CA GLN A 276 15.73 41.41 -22.31
C GLN A 276 15.77 41.68 -23.82
N VAL A 277 16.37 40.71 -24.53
CA VAL A 277 16.53 40.64 -25.99
C VAL A 277 15.18 40.72 -26.69
N ALA A 278 15.01 41.73 -27.55
CA ALA A 278 13.74 42.06 -28.19
C ALA A 278 13.39 41.10 -29.34
N GLY A 279 12.47 40.18 -29.06
CA GLY A 279 11.66 39.48 -30.04
C GLY A 279 10.39 39.00 -29.33
N SER A 280 9.24 39.60 -29.62
CA SER A 280 7.97 39.23 -28.98
C SER A 280 7.66 37.77 -29.32
N PRO A 281 7.44 36.89 -28.33
CA PRO A 281 6.93 35.56 -28.62
C PRO A 281 5.57 35.72 -29.34
N PRO A 282 5.27 34.87 -30.35
CA PRO A 282 3.99 34.95 -31.06
C PRO A 282 2.82 34.92 -30.07
N PRO A 283 1.71 35.63 -30.33
CA PRO A 283 0.70 36.03 -29.32
C PRO A 283 -0.02 34.89 -28.57
N ARG A 284 0.20 33.63 -28.95
CA ARG A 284 -0.31 32.42 -28.28
C ARG A 284 0.74 31.68 -27.43
N TYR A 285 2.00 32.09 -27.45
CA TYR A 285 3.12 31.37 -26.86
C TYR A 285 3.74 32.20 -25.74
N LYS A 286 4.01 31.57 -24.60
CA LYS A 286 4.78 32.16 -23.49
C LYS A 286 6.16 31.49 -23.43
N PRO A 287 7.24 32.22 -23.15
CA PRO A 287 8.56 31.62 -22.97
C PRO A 287 8.55 30.74 -21.71
N LEU A 288 9.27 29.62 -21.74
CA LEU A 288 9.29 28.62 -20.65
C LEU A 288 9.71 29.22 -19.29
N SER A 289 10.51 30.29 -19.29
CA SER A 289 10.91 31.03 -18.09
C SER A 289 9.76 31.77 -17.38
N GLU A 290 8.65 32.03 -18.08
CA GLU A 290 7.44 32.71 -17.55
C GLU A 290 6.32 31.73 -17.20
N ILE A 291 6.54 30.43 -17.45
CA ILE A 291 5.63 29.38 -17.02
C ILE A 291 6.06 29.00 -15.61
N GLU A 292 5.15 29.13 -14.63
CA GLU A 292 5.38 28.57 -13.31
C GLU A 292 5.65 27.07 -13.47
N VAL A 293 6.90 26.68 -13.23
CA VAL A 293 7.29 25.29 -13.15
C VAL A 293 6.68 24.77 -11.85
N VAL A 294 5.47 24.23 -11.94
CA VAL A 294 4.97 23.33 -10.90
C VAL A 294 5.96 22.18 -10.87
N ASN A 295 6.66 22.01 -9.76
CA ASN A 295 7.43 20.79 -9.52
C ASN A 295 6.41 19.65 -9.49
N ALA A 296 6.14 19.06 -10.65
CA ALA A 296 5.33 17.87 -10.76
C ALA A 296 5.98 16.80 -9.88
N PRO A 297 5.29 16.26 -8.85
CA PRO A 297 5.79 15.10 -8.15
C PRO A 297 6.07 14.00 -9.19
N MET A 298 7.21 13.32 -9.03
CA MET A 298 7.65 12.31 -9.99
C MET A 298 6.53 11.27 -10.22
N ALA A 299 6.12 11.13 -11.49
CA ALA A 299 5.21 10.09 -11.97
C ALA A 299 5.58 8.71 -11.41
N HIS A 300 4.61 7.80 -11.31
CA HIS A 300 4.82 6.41 -10.88
C HIS A 300 6.10 5.78 -11.43
N THR A 301 7.17 5.89 -10.66
CA THR A 301 8.43 5.27 -11.02
C THR A 301 8.32 3.80 -10.64
N ASN A 302 8.71 2.92 -11.54
CA ASN A 302 8.96 1.53 -11.21
C ASN A 302 10.24 1.36 -10.34
N GLN A 303 10.69 2.45 -9.70
CA GLN A 303 11.88 2.55 -8.87
C GLN A 303 11.47 2.60 -7.40
N TYR A 304 12.09 1.74 -6.62
CA TYR A 304 11.82 1.54 -5.21
C TYR A 304 13.09 1.84 -4.42
N SER A 305 12.93 2.36 -3.20
CA SER A 305 14.04 2.45 -2.26
C SER A 305 14.59 1.06 -1.93
N LYS A 306 15.83 0.98 -1.43
CA LYS A 306 16.44 -0.29 -1.02
C LYS A 306 15.57 -1.08 -0.02
N GLU A 307 14.91 -0.38 0.90
CA GLU A 307 14.04 -0.98 1.92
C GLU A 307 12.76 -1.55 1.32
N GLU A 308 12.12 -0.82 0.40
CA GLU A 308 10.93 -1.28 -0.32
C GLU A 308 11.25 -2.41 -1.28
N PHE A 309 12.40 -2.33 -1.97
CA PHE A 309 12.85 -3.38 -2.86
C PHE A 309 13.16 -4.67 -2.09
N ASN A 310 13.73 -4.58 -0.89
CA ASN A 310 13.98 -5.76 -0.04
C ASN A 310 12.66 -6.46 0.32
N LEU A 311 11.61 -5.68 0.64
CA LEU A 311 10.26 -6.20 0.89
C LEU A 311 9.72 -6.96 -0.33
N ILE A 312 9.79 -6.31 -1.50
CA ILE A 312 9.32 -6.90 -2.76
C ILE A 312 10.09 -8.18 -3.09
N LEU A 313 11.41 -8.18 -2.88
CA LEU A 313 12.25 -9.35 -3.15
C LEU A 313 11.95 -10.49 -2.17
N ASN A 314 11.76 -10.22 -0.88
CA ASN A 314 11.32 -11.23 0.09
C ASN A 314 9.99 -11.85 -0.30
N ASN A 315 9.02 -11.05 -0.76
CA ASN A 315 7.74 -11.58 -1.27
C ASN A 315 7.93 -12.49 -2.49
N GLN A 316 8.88 -12.19 -3.40
CA GLN A 316 9.20 -13.08 -4.52
C GLN A 316 9.88 -14.38 -4.07
N VAL A 317 10.73 -14.33 -3.06
CA VAL A 317 11.32 -15.54 -2.46
C VAL A 317 10.24 -16.42 -1.83
N ALA A 318 9.31 -15.82 -1.07
CA ALA A 318 8.17 -16.52 -0.51
C ALA A 318 7.32 -17.20 -1.61
N LEU A 319 7.05 -16.48 -2.71
CA LEU A 319 6.33 -17.03 -3.86
C LEU A 319 7.07 -18.20 -4.51
N TYR A 320 8.39 -18.08 -4.70
CA TYR A 320 9.22 -19.15 -5.25
C TYR A 320 9.18 -20.41 -4.35
N LYS A 321 9.30 -20.22 -3.03
CA LYS A 321 9.24 -21.32 -2.06
C LYS A 321 7.87 -22.01 -2.02
N SER A 322 6.78 -21.25 -2.14
CA SER A 322 5.42 -21.80 -2.06
C SER A 322 4.92 -22.41 -3.36
N THR A 323 5.27 -21.83 -4.52
CA THR A 323 4.72 -22.23 -5.83
C THR A 323 5.73 -22.90 -6.76
N GLY A 324 7.03 -22.76 -6.48
CA GLY A 324 8.10 -23.12 -7.41
C GLY A 324 8.29 -22.14 -8.58
N GLN A 325 7.54 -21.04 -8.63
CA GLN A 325 7.67 -20.04 -9.70
C GLN A 325 9.00 -19.28 -9.56
N ALA A 326 9.95 -19.57 -10.46
CA ALA A 326 11.25 -18.92 -10.47
C ALA A 326 11.15 -17.44 -10.92
N PHE A 327 12.00 -16.59 -10.34
CA PHE A 327 12.17 -15.18 -10.69
C PHE A 327 13.62 -14.88 -11.08
N THR A 328 13.85 -13.73 -11.72
CA THR A 328 15.19 -13.31 -12.17
C THR A 328 15.50 -11.89 -11.70
N LEU A 329 16.73 -11.69 -11.21
CA LEU A 329 17.31 -10.37 -10.99
C LEU A 329 18.39 -10.11 -12.03
N ILE A 330 18.35 -8.92 -12.62
CA ILE A 330 19.38 -8.43 -13.53
C ILE A 330 20.03 -7.22 -12.87
N VAL A 331 21.33 -7.32 -12.62
CA VAL A 331 22.11 -6.32 -11.91
C VAL A 331 23.07 -5.67 -12.88
N PHE A 332 23.00 -4.35 -13.01
CA PHE A 332 23.94 -3.54 -13.78
C PHE A 332 24.82 -2.74 -12.81
N LYS A 333 26.14 -2.81 -12.98
CA LYS A 333 27.12 -2.10 -12.15
C LYS A 333 27.99 -1.22 -13.02
N LEU A 334 28.02 0.08 -12.74
CA LEU A 334 28.90 1.03 -13.41
C LEU A 334 30.25 1.11 -12.68
N ASP A 335 31.35 1.12 -13.42
CA ASP A 335 32.67 1.43 -12.84
C ASP A 335 32.69 2.89 -12.32
N PRO A 336 32.93 3.14 -11.02
CA PRO A 336 33.01 4.49 -10.47
C PRO A 336 34.05 5.37 -11.16
N GLN A 337 35.14 4.78 -11.67
CA GLN A 337 36.17 5.51 -12.41
C GLN A 337 35.68 6.01 -13.76
N ALA A 338 34.69 5.36 -14.37
CA ALA A 338 34.10 5.80 -15.63
C ALA A 338 33.29 7.08 -15.49
N GLU A 339 32.58 7.26 -14.37
CA GLU A 339 31.89 8.51 -14.06
C GLU A 339 32.89 9.63 -13.77
N ALA A 340 33.94 9.35 -12.99
CA ALA A 340 35.03 10.30 -12.73
C ALA A 340 35.77 10.73 -14.01
N ALA A 341 35.96 9.80 -14.95
CA ALA A 341 36.56 10.04 -16.26
C ALA A 341 35.59 10.66 -17.29
N GLY A 342 34.33 10.92 -16.92
CA GLY A 342 33.32 11.53 -17.79
C GLY A 342 32.89 10.65 -18.96
N ILE A 343 33.04 9.33 -18.87
CA ILE A 343 32.63 8.38 -19.91
C ILE A 343 31.11 8.26 -19.95
N ILE A 344 30.50 8.02 -18.79
CA ILE A 344 29.05 7.97 -18.60
C ILE A 344 28.74 8.23 -17.13
N SER A 345 27.67 8.96 -16.84
CA SER A 345 27.20 9.15 -15.47
C SER A 345 26.26 8.05 -15.01
N THR A 346 26.16 7.86 -13.70
CA THR A 346 25.21 6.93 -13.09
C THR A 346 23.78 7.27 -13.54
N ASN A 347 23.44 8.56 -13.62
CA ASN A 347 22.13 9.03 -14.10
C ASN A 347 21.87 8.68 -15.57
N GLN A 348 22.88 8.77 -16.44
CA GLN A 348 22.75 8.41 -17.86
C GLN A 348 22.49 6.92 -18.04
N LEU A 349 23.24 6.06 -17.32
CA LEU A 349 23.02 4.62 -17.36
C LEU A 349 21.63 4.27 -16.82
N ASN A 350 21.24 4.83 -15.68
CA ASN A 350 19.95 4.55 -15.05
C ASN A 350 18.77 4.98 -15.93
N ASN A 351 18.89 6.12 -16.61
CA ASN A 351 17.89 6.55 -17.58
C ASN A 351 17.78 5.58 -18.77
N ALA A 352 18.90 5.11 -19.32
CA ALA A 352 18.89 4.15 -20.43
C ALA A 352 18.28 2.80 -20.02
N ILE A 353 18.56 2.33 -18.80
CA ILE A 353 17.93 1.15 -18.22
C ILE A 353 16.43 1.38 -18.07
N ARG A 354 16.00 2.51 -17.48
CA ARG A 354 14.58 2.83 -17.28
C ARG A 354 13.78 2.83 -18.58
N LEU A 355 14.31 3.46 -19.64
CA LEU A 355 13.69 3.49 -20.97
C LEU A 355 13.61 2.12 -21.66
N SER A 356 14.32 1.12 -21.13
CA SER A 356 14.35 -0.25 -21.66
C SER A 356 13.33 -1.19 -21.00
N LEU A 357 12.71 -0.74 -19.91
CA LEU A 357 11.81 -1.50 -19.06
C LEU A 357 10.34 -1.13 -19.29
N THR A 358 9.44 -1.97 -18.78
CA THR A 358 8.01 -1.65 -18.66
C THR A 358 7.70 -1.26 -17.20
N LEU A 359 6.45 -0.85 -16.94
CA LEU A 359 6.01 -0.56 -15.57
C LEU A 359 5.88 -1.81 -14.68
N LYS A 360 5.98 -3.01 -15.26
CA LYS A 360 5.84 -4.27 -14.52
C LYS A 360 7.10 -4.61 -13.72
N GLU A 361 8.28 -4.41 -14.28
CA GLU A 361 9.55 -4.70 -13.62
C GLU A 361 9.78 -3.77 -12.43
N LYS A 362 10.40 -4.27 -11.36
CA LYS A 362 10.68 -3.49 -10.15
C LYS A 362 12.16 -3.15 -10.14
N VAL A 363 12.52 -1.89 -9.90
CA VAL A 363 13.90 -1.38 -10.02
C VAL A 363 14.38 -0.82 -8.68
N CYS A 364 15.62 -1.10 -8.31
CA CYS A 364 16.30 -0.46 -7.18
C CYS A 364 17.64 0.09 -7.63
N ILE A 365 17.95 1.31 -7.19
CA ILE A 365 19.23 1.98 -7.49
C ILE A 365 19.97 2.16 -6.17
N ASP A 366 21.17 1.60 -6.07
CA ASP A 366 22.04 1.67 -4.90
C ASP A 366 23.46 2.09 -5.33
N GLY A 367 23.72 3.40 -5.28
CA GLY A 367 24.98 3.98 -5.78
C GLY A 367 25.19 3.71 -7.27
N PHE A 368 26.28 3.02 -7.60
CA PHE A 368 26.66 2.64 -8.97
C PHE A 368 25.99 1.35 -9.47
N THR A 369 25.06 0.80 -8.69
CA THR A 369 24.40 -0.47 -8.99
C THR A 369 22.90 -0.25 -9.22
N THR A 370 22.39 -0.79 -10.33
CA THR A 370 20.96 -0.83 -10.64
C THR A 370 20.51 -2.28 -10.71
N ILE A 371 19.51 -2.62 -9.91
CA ILE A 371 18.92 -3.96 -9.82
C ILE A 371 17.53 -3.93 -10.44
N VAL A 372 17.25 -4.87 -11.33
CA VAL A 372 15.94 -5.06 -11.97
C VAL A 372 15.40 -6.42 -11.61
N LEU A 373 14.19 -6.47 -11.05
CA LEU A 373 13.49 -7.70 -10.68
C LEU A 373 12.40 -8.03 -11.70
N LEU A 374 12.47 -9.25 -12.22
CA LEU A 374 11.51 -9.86 -13.12
C LEU A 374 10.78 -10.96 -12.37
N GLY A 375 9.46 -10.86 -12.23
CA GLY A 375 8.62 -11.82 -11.49
C GLY A 375 8.52 -13.23 -12.12
N LYS A 376 9.23 -13.46 -13.24
CA LYS A 376 9.36 -14.75 -13.90
C LYS A 376 10.80 -14.94 -14.36
N SER A 377 11.25 -16.19 -14.35
CA SER A 377 12.53 -16.57 -14.92
C SER A 377 12.53 -16.35 -16.44
N ASP A 378 13.54 -15.65 -16.94
CA ASP A 378 13.77 -15.45 -18.36
C ASP A 378 15.28 -15.39 -18.66
N GLU A 379 15.80 -16.48 -19.20
CA GLU A 379 17.22 -16.60 -19.60
C GLU A 379 17.62 -15.60 -20.69
N ARG A 380 16.66 -15.08 -21.47
CA ARG A 380 16.92 -14.11 -22.54
C ARG A 380 16.82 -12.66 -22.05
N ALA A 381 16.30 -12.42 -20.85
CA ALA A 381 16.01 -11.08 -20.37
C ALA A 381 17.23 -10.15 -20.36
N LEU A 382 18.41 -10.65 -19.95
CA LEU A 382 19.64 -9.85 -20.00
C LEU A 382 19.97 -9.43 -21.44
N SER A 383 19.97 -10.39 -22.39
CA SER A 383 20.29 -10.09 -23.79
C SER A 383 19.32 -9.08 -24.42
N VAL A 384 18.03 -9.21 -24.12
CA VAL A 384 16.97 -8.31 -24.61
C VAL A 384 17.14 -6.92 -24.00
N LEU A 385 17.37 -6.83 -22.69
CA LEU A 385 17.61 -5.55 -22.01
C LEU A 385 18.89 -4.89 -22.52
N THR A 386 19.98 -5.62 -22.68
CA THR A 386 21.23 -5.07 -23.23
C THR A 386 21.01 -4.49 -24.62
N SER A 387 20.24 -5.15 -25.50
CA SER A 387 19.90 -4.61 -26.82
C SER A 387 19.12 -3.30 -26.74
N LYS A 388 18.16 -3.20 -25.82
CA LYS A 388 17.36 -1.98 -25.62
C LYS A 388 18.16 -0.84 -24.99
N ILE A 389 18.97 -1.15 -23.97
CA ILE A 389 19.88 -0.19 -23.33
C ILE A 389 20.83 0.39 -24.36
N ARG A 390 21.38 -0.46 -25.24
CA ARG A 390 22.23 -0.04 -26.35
C ARG A 390 21.53 0.96 -27.28
N SER A 391 20.25 0.76 -27.60
CA SER A 391 19.48 1.71 -28.43
C SER A 391 19.13 3.02 -27.72
N ASN A 392 19.08 3.01 -26.39
CA ASN A 392 18.76 4.17 -25.55
C ASN A 392 20.01 4.98 -25.16
N LEU A 393 21.21 4.40 -25.27
CA LEU A 393 22.50 5.09 -25.15
C LEU A 393 22.89 5.71 -26.49
N GLN A 394 22.23 6.82 -26.86
CA GLN A 394 22.50 7.52 -28.10
C GLN A 394 23.61 8.57 -27.92
N SER A 395 24.56 8.59 -28.85
CA SER A 395 25.61 9.61 -28.94
C SER A 395 25.98 9.81 -30.41
N ASN A 396 26.39 11.04 -30.75
CA ASN A 396 26.91 11.38 -32.07
C ASN A 396 28.36 10.88 -32.28
N ASP A 397 29.01 10.39 -31.22
CA ASP A 397 30.35 9.81 -31.27
C ASP A 397 30.27 8.28 -31.48
N PRO A 398 30.76 7.74 -32.61
CA PRO A 398 30.74 6.31 -32.89
C PRO A 398 31.61 5.47 -31.93
N THR A 399 32.54 6.09 -31.20
CA THR A 399 33.40 5.44 -30.21
C THR A 399 32.81 5.44 -28.79
N TYR A 400 31.75 6.22 -28.56
CA TYR A 400 31.10 6.34 -27.26
C TYR A 400 30.57 5.01 -26.76
N LEU A 401 29.77 4.33 -27.58
CA LEU A 401 29.07 3.12 -27.18
C LEU A 401 30.02 1.97 -26.82
N PRO A 402 31.08 1.67 -27.61
CA PRO A 402 32.12 0.72 -27.18
C PRO A 402 32.78 1.08 -25.84
N ARG A 403 33.08 2.36 -25.59
CA ARG A 403 33.68 2.81 -24.32
C ARG A 403 32.73 2.60 -23.14
N VAL A 404 31.46 2.95 -23.30
CA VAL A 404 30.44 2.74 -22.25
C VAL A 404 30.25 1.25 -21.97
N LEU A 405 30.14 0.41 -23.01
CA LEU A 405 29.95 -1.03 -22.82
C LEU A 405 31.15 -1.72 -22.16
N SER A 406 32.36 -1.13 -22.26
CA SER A 406 33.55 -1.65 -21.57
C SER A 406 33.60 -1.34 -20.06
N VAL A 407 32.73 -0.47 -19.55
CA VAL A 407 32.74 0.00 -18.15
C VAL A 407 31.43 -0.27 -17.41
N VAL A 408 30.48 -0.96 -18.06
CA VAL A 408 29.22 -1.41 -17.46
C VAL A 408 29.22 -2.92 -17.38
N TYR A 409 29.13 -3.44 -16.17
CA TYR A 409 29.09 -4.87 -15.87
C TYR A 409 27.65 -5.31 -15.64
N ALA A 410 27.32 -6.55 -16.00
CA ALA A 410 26.00 -7.12 -15.75
C ALA A 410 26.13 -8.51 -15.09
N PHE A 411 25.24 -8.78 -14.14
CA PHE A 411 25.09 -10.08 -13.49
C PHE A 411 23.62 -10.50 -13.53
N THR A 412 23.36 -11.80 -13.66
CA THR A 412 22.01 -12.36 -13.64
C THR A 412 21.91 -13.40 -12.55
N TYR A 413 20.99 -13.18 -11.63
CA TYR A 413 20.63 -14.15 -10.60
C TYR A 413 19.29 -14.78 -10.96
N VAL A 414 19.23 -16.11 -10.92
CA VAL A 414 17.99 -16.87 -11.09
C VAL A 414 17.74 -17.62 -9.79
N SER A 415 16.52 -17.47 -9.24
CA SER A 415 16.12 -18.16 -8.01
C SER A 415 16.29 -19.67 -8.14
N ASN A 416 16.87 -20.29 -7.12
CA ASN A 416 17.24 -21.69 -7.08
C ASN A 416 17.08 -22.26 -5.65
N ALA A 417 17.46 -23.53 -5.45
CA ALA A 417 17.25 -24.20 -4.17
C ALA A 417 17.98 -23.56 -2.96
N THR A 418 19.01 -22.73 -3.18
CA THR A 418 19.71 -22.00 -2.11
C THR A 418 19.15 -20.59 -1.89
N THR A 419 18.06 -20.21 -2.56
CA THR A 419 17.39 -18.92 -2.40
C THR A 419 16.59 -18.90 -1.08
N GLU A 420 17.20 -18.36 -0.02
CA GLU A 420 16.58 -18.32 1.32
C GLU A 420 15.83 -17.02 1.62
N ASN A 421 16.45 -15.85 1.41
CA ASN A 421 15.86 -14.55 1.69
C ASN A 421 16.53 -13.46 0.83
N ALA A 422 15.92 -12.26 0.81
CA ALA A 422 16.40 -11.14 0.02
C ALA A 422 17.80 -10.67 0.44
N ASP A 423 18.14 -10.67 1.73
CA ASP A 423 19.46 -10.27 2.22
C ASP A 423 20.58 -11.19 1.70
N GLY A 424 20.34 -12.49 1.64
CA GLY A 424 21.26 -13.47 1.06
C GLY A 424 21.50 -13.23 -0.42
N ILE A 425 20.43 -12.96 -1.18
CA ILE A 425 20.52 -12.62 -2.61
C ILE A 425 21.28 -11.31 -2.80
N LEU A 426 20.91 -10.26 -2.06
CA LEU A 426 21.54 -8.94 -2.17
C LEU A 426 23.02 -8.98 -1.80
N ARG A 427 23.44 -9.85 -0.87
CA ARG A 427 24.85 -10.09 -0.56
C ARG A 427 25.63 -10.76 -1.70
N GLU A 428 24.96 -11.58 -2.50
CA GLU A 428 25.57 -12.23 -3.67
C GLU A 428 25.73 -11.25 -4.85
N VAL A 429 24.80 -10.31 -5.01
CA VAL A 429 24.72 -9.47 -6.22
C VAL A 429 25.27 -8.03 -6.08
N LEU A 430 25.45 -7.51 -4.85
CA LEU A 430 26.00 -6.17 -4.59
C LEU A 430 27.51 -6.22 -4.33
#